data_AF-A0A5B7C7T5-F1
#
_entry.id   AF-A0A5B7C7T5-F1
#
_cell.length_a   1.000
_cell.length_b   1.000
_cell.length_c   1.000
_cell.angle_alpha   90.00
_cell.angle_beta   90.00
_cell.angle_gamma   90.00
#
_symmetry.space_group_name_H-M   'P 1'
#
loop_
_entity.id
_entity.type
_entity.pdbx_description
1 polymer ?
#
loop_
_entity_poly.entity_id
_entity_poly.type
_entity_poly.pdbx_seq_one_letter_code
_entity_poly.pdbx_strand_id
1 'polypeptide(L)'
;AVARPGYDSWLPVKSLNPFCFLFRDVTLFEGQVFAICDDGTLVAVEIDDSGPPRAIHIASPSIFLWPTGEYLHPRQIYLVESLGDLLRLFRFTRPYFDLWFVTVSFEVCKFDFSAKEWMTWGTVHCLLVITIQCPFLHPKF
;
A
#
# COMPACT_ATOMS: atom_id res chain seq x y z
N ALA A 1 4.25 -8.28 10.25
CA ALA A 1 3.93 -8.92 11.55
C ALA A 1 3.02 -7.97 12.31
N VAL A 2 2.20 -8.47 13.24
CA VAL A 2 1.34 -7.65 14.10
C VAL A 2 1.60 -7.99 15.56
N ALA A 3 1.58 -6.99 16.43
CA ALA A 3 1.56 -7.17 17.88
C ALA A 3 0.11 -7.06 18.34
N ARG A 4 -0.36 -8.06 19.08
CA ARG A 4 -1.68 -7.98 19.71
C ARG A 4 -1.62 -7.05 20.91
N PRO A 5 -2.69 -6.28 21.19
CA PRO A 5 -2.80 -5.59 22.46
C PRO A 5 -2.60 -6.59 23.62
N GLY A 6 -1.66 -6.29 24.52
CA GLY A 6 -1.33 -7.16 25.66
C GLY A 6 -0.38 -8.32 25.38
N TYR A 7 0.19 -8.43 24.16
CA TYR A 7 1.23 -9.42 23.84
C TYR A 7 2.59 -8.75 23.73
N ASP A 8 3.62 -9.38 24.31
CA ASP A 8 5.00 -8.88 24.31
C ASP A 8 5.78 -9.22 23.02
N SER A 9 5.13 -9.85 22.04
CA SER A 9 5.80 -10.35 20.84
C SER A 9 5.02 -10.09 19.55
N TRP A 10 5.77 -9.91 18.47
CA TRP A 10 5.26 -9.74 17.12
C TRP A 10 4.97 -11.09 16.50
N LEU A 11 3.75 -11.28 16.01
CA LEU A 11 3.35 -12.50 15.31
C LEU A 11 3.38 -12.30 13.79
N PRO A 12 3.98 -13.22 13.03
CA PRO A 12 3.91 -13.16 11.57
C PRO A 12 2.46 -13.34 11.11
N VAL A 13 2.03 -12.50 10.17
CA VAL A 13 0.72 -12.65 9.53
C VAL A 13 0.86 -13.70 8.45
N LYS A 14 0.04 -14.76 8.53
CA LYS A 14 0.02 -15.80 7.50
C LYS A 14 -0.87 -15.36 6.33
N SER A 15 -0.35 -15.39 5.11
CA SER A 15 -1.17 -15.25 3.91
C SER A 15 -1.66 -16.63 3.48
N LEU A 16 -2.98 -16.77 3.26
CA LEU A 16 -3.56 -17.95 2.61
C LEU A 16 -3.57 -17.83 1.09
N ASN A 17 -3.31 -16.63 0.56
CA ASN A 17 -3.24 -16.38 -0.87
C ASN A 17 -1.81 -16.66 -1.36
N PRO A 18 -1.59 -17.69 -2.20
CA PRO A 18 -0.26 -18.01 -2.73
C PRO A 18 0.29 -16.93 -3.68
N PHE A 19 -0.56 -16.01 -4.16
CA PHE A 19 -0.18 -14.92 -5.05
C PHE A 19 0.12 -13.60 -4.33
N CYS A 20 -0.21 -13.47 -3.04
CA CYS A 20 0.22 -12.33 -2.25
C CYS A 20 1.60 -12.64 -1.65
N PHE A 21 2.65 -12.32 -2.41
CA PHE A 21 4.02 -12.65 -2.04
C PHE A 21 4.58 -11.71 -0.97
N LEU A 22 4.23 -10.41 -1.04
CA LEU A 22 4.73 -9.38 -0.12
C LEU A 22 3.69 -8.29 0.13
N PHE A 23 3.49 -7.92 1.40
CA PHE A 23 2.77 -6.70 1.76
C PHE A 23 3.63 -5.47 1.47
N ARG A 24 3.08 -4.48 0.74
CA ARG A 24 3.74 -3.21 0.41
C ARG A 24 3.42 -2.11 1.39
N ASP A 25 2.20 -2.09 1.90
CA ASP A 25 1.73 -1.09 2.85
C ASP A 25 0.57 -1.64 3.68
N VAL A 26 0.29 -0.98 4.80
CA VAL A 26 -0.75 -1.35 5.77
C VAL A 26 -1.39 -0.10 6.36
N THR A 27 -2.71 -0.13 6.58
CA THR A 27 -3.42 0.92 7.31
C THR A 27 -4.44 0.32 8.26
N LEU A 28 -4.79 1.07 9.30
CA LEU A 28 -6.00 0.83 10.07
C LEU A 28 -7.14 1.62 9.41
N PHE A 29 -8.28 0.98 9.19
CA PHE A 29 -9.48 1.62 8.65
C PHE A 29 -10.69 1.07 9.39
N GLU A 30 -11.47 1.95 10.02
CA GLU A 30 -12.65 1.57 10.83
C GLU A 30 -12.38 0.45 11.86
N GLY A 31 -11.19 0.46 12.48
CA GLY A 31 -10.80 -0.54 13.47
C GLY A 31 -10.32 -1.88 12.90
N GLN A 32 -10.36 -2.06 11.58
CA GLN A 32 -9.84 -3.24 10.87
C GLN A 32 -8.50 -2.90 10.22
N VAL A 33 -7.51 -3.78 10.39
CA VAL A 33 -6.22 -3.65 9.72
C VAL A 33 -6.35 -4.17 8.29
N PHE A 34 -6.00 -3.35 7.31
CA PHE A 34 -5.92 -3.72 5.90
C PHE A 34 -4.49 -3.61 5.41
N ALA A 35 -4.10 -4.50 4.51
CA ALA A 35 -2.81 -4.45 3.83
C ALA A 35 -2.99 -4.56 2.32
N ILE A 36 -2.05 -3.96 1.58
CA ILE A 36 -1.99 -4.07 0.13
C ILE A 36 -0.77 -4.89 -0.27
N CYS A 37 -0.96 -5.89 -1.12
CA CYS A 37 0.12 -6.70 -1.66
C CYS A 37 0.81 -5.97 -2.82
N ASP A 38 1.96 -6.48 -3.25
CA ASP A 38 2.76 -5.92 -4.34
C ASP A 38 2.12 -5.95 -5.71
N ASP A 39 1.23 -6.91 -5.95
CA ASP A 39 0.36 -6.96 -7.12
C ASP A 39 -0.82 -5.99 -7.04
N GLY A 40 -1.07 -5.35 -5.90
CA GLY A 40 -2.22 -4.48 -5.65
C GLY A 40 -3.46 -5.19 -5.10
N THR A 41 -3.35 -6.46 -4.70
CA THR A 41 -4.39 -7.21 -3.96
C THR A 41 -4.63 -6.56 -2.59
N LEU A 42 -5.91 -6.32 -2.24
CA LEU A 42 -6.31 -5.88 -0.91
C LEU A 42 -6.60 -7.09 -0.01
N VAL A 43 -6.05 -7.07 1.19
CA VAL A 43 -6.33 -8.07 2.23
C VAL A 43 -6.75 -7.40 3.54
N ALA A 44 -7.61 -8.07 4.30
CA ALA A 44 -7.88 -7.73 5.70
C ALA A 44 -7.03 -8.65 6.59
N VAL A 45 -6.42 -8.09 7.63
CA VAL A 45 -5.66 -8.85 8.61
C VAL A 45 -6.57 -9.20 9.77
N GLU A 46 -6.97 -10.46 9.86
CA GLU A 46 -7.70 -10.99 10.99
C GLU A 46 -6.75 -11.33 12.13
N ILE A 47 -7.11 -10.83 13.31
CA ILE A 47 -6.38 -11.05 14.54
C ILE A 47 -7.36 -11.70 15.53
N ASP A 48 -7.64 -12.99 15.34
CA ASP A 48 -8.45 -13.79 16.26
C ASP A 48 -7.63 -14.20 17.50
N ASP A 49 -8.23 -14.22 18.68
CA ASP A 49 -7.61 -14.64 19.94
C ASP A 49 -7.08 -16.09 19.89
N SER A 50 -7.72 -16.98 19.12
CA SER A 50 -7.46 -18.43 19.19
C SER A 50 -6.34 -18.97 18.28
N GLY A 51 -5.77 -18.15 17.38
CA GLY A 51 -4.80 -18.62 16.38
C GLY A 51 -3.76 -17.58 15.97
N PRO A 52 -2.85 -17.86 15.02
CA PRO A 52 -1.97 -16.85 14.46
C PRO A 52 -2.75 -15.87 13.56
N PRO A 53 -2.36 -14.58 13.48
CA PRO A 53 -2.97 -13.61 12.57
C PRO A 53 -2.94 -14.07 11.11
N ARG A 54 -4.01 -13.77 10.36
CA ARG A 54 -4.17 -14.21 8.97
C ARG A 54 -4.55 -13.05 8.07
N ALA A 55 -4.01 -13.03 6.85
CA ALA A 55 -4.46 -12.14 5.80
C ALA A 55 -5.53 -12.85 4.96
N ILE A 56 -6.72 -12.26 4.90
CA ILE A 56 -7.85 -12.71 4.10
C ILE A 56 -7.98 -11.82 2.87
N HIS A 57 -8.09 -12.45 1.71
CA HIS A 57 -8.34 -11.76 0.45
C HIS A 57 -9.66 -11.00 0.49
N ILE A 58 -9.62 -9.72 0.12
CA ILE A 58 -10.80 -8.85 0.02
C ILE A 58 -11.09 -8.50 -1.42
N ALA A 59 -10.07 -8.07 -2.16
CA ALA A 59 -10.21 -7.66 -3.55
C ALA A 59 -8.94 -7.94 -4.35
N SER A 60 -9.13 -8.39 -5.59
CA SER A 60 -8.06 -8.59 -6.56
C SER A 60 -7.55 -7.23 -7.09
N PRO A 61 -6.34 -7.18 -7.66
CA PRO A 61 -5.86 -5.97 -8.28
C PRO A 61 -6.71 -5.63 -9.51
N SER A 62 -6.92 -4.34 -9.71
CA SER A 62 -7.56 -3.81 -10.91
C SER A 62 -6.62 -4.01 -12.11
N ILE A 63 -6.94 -4.95 -12.99
CA ILE A 63 -6.15 -5.37 -14.17
C ILE A 63 -5.82 -4.18 -15.09
N PHE A 64 -6.65 -3.13 -15.06
CA PHE A 64 -6.58 -1.99 -15.98
C PHE A 64 -5.59 -0.88 -15.60
N LEU A 65 -4.87 -0.98 -14.48
CA LEU A 65 -4.04 0.11 -13.95
C LEU A 65 -2.55 -0.19 -13.88
N TRP A 66 -2.08 -1.29 -14.48
CA TRP A 66 -0.64 -1.38 -14.74
C TRP A 66 -0.31 -0.40 -15.87
N PRO A 67 0.50 0.64 -15.63
CA PRO A 67 0.76 1.64 -16.64
C PRO A 67 1.51 0.99 -17.79
N THR A 68 0.93 1.07 -18.97
CA THR A 68 1.47 0.55 -20.23
C THR A 68 2.52 1.49 -20.85
N GLY A 69 2.99 2.50 -20.11
CA GLY A 69 4.05 3.41 -20.54
C GLY A 69 5.43 2.86 -20.20
N GLU A 70 6.30 2.72 -21.21
CA GLU A 70 7.65 2.11 -21.16
C GLU A 70 8.62 2.70 -20.12
N TYR A 71 8.26 3.77 -19.40
CA TYR A 71 9.15 4.51 -18.49
C TYR A 71 8.56 4.81 -17.10
N LEU A 72 7.35 4.34 -16.79
CA LEU A 72 6.67 4.65 -15.54
C LEU A 72 6.32 3.36 -14.79
N HIS A 73 7.32 2.71 -14.18
CA HIS A 73 7.04 1.66 -13.23
C HIS A 73 6.55 2.26 -11.91
N PRO A 74 5.36 1.87 -11.40
CA PRO A 74 4.93 2.29 -10.07
C PRO A 74 5.92 1.73 -9.06
N ARG A 75 6.68 2.61 -8.41
CA ARG A 75 7.73 2.18 -7.46
C ARG A 75 7.16 1.86 -6.09
N GLN A 76 6.02 2.44 -5.75
CA GLN A 76 5.42 2.29 -4.44
C GLN A 76 3.90 2.36 -4.54
N ILE A 77 3.25 1.45 -3.83
CA ILE A 77 1.81 1.46 -3.58
C ILE A 77 1.63 1.89 -2.13
N TYR A 78 0.72 2.82 -1.91
CA TYR A 78 0.31 3.24 -0.57
C TYR A 78 -1.15 2.85 -0.33
N LEU A 79 -1.47 2.53 0.92
CA LEU A 79 -2.83 2.28 1.39
C LEU A 79 -3.12 3.25 2.53
N VAL A 80 -4.14 4.09 2.36
CA VAL A 80 -4.33 5.27 3.23
C VAL A 80 -5.81 5.46 3.52
N GLU A 81 -6.14 5.75 4.77
CA GLU A 81 -7.44 6.29 5.14
C GLU A 81 -7.45 7.82 4.89
N SER A 82 -8.50 8.33 4.27
CA SER A 82 -8.74 9.78 4.19
C SER A 82 -10.23 10.08 4.11
N LEU A 83 -10.72 10.99 4.96
CA LEU A 83 -12.11 11.46 4.98
C LEU A 83 -13.16 10.33 5.03
N GLY A 84 -12.85 9.23 5.73
CA GLY A 84 -13.73 8.06 5.84
C GLY A 84 -13.65 7.11 4.64
N ASP A 85 -12.73 7.34 3.71
CA ASP A 85 -12.51 6.47 2.55
C ASP A 85 -11.18 5.73 2.65
N LEU A 86 -11.19 4.47 2.21
CA LEU A 86 -9.97 3.69 2.01
C LEU A 86 -9.44 3.94 0.60
N LEU A 87 -8.26 4.54 0.50
CA LEU A 87 -7.62 4.94 -0.73
C LEU A 87 -6.37 4.11 -0.99
N ARG A 88 -6.15 3.80 -2.27
CA ARG A 88 -4.89 3.26 -2.78
C ARG A 88 -4.25 4.28 -3.70
N LEU A 89 -2.95 4.53 -3.49
CA LEU A 89 -2.18 5.45 -4.31
C LEU A 89 -1.02 4.72 -4.98
N PHE A 90 -0.90 4.89 -6.29
CA PHE A 90 0.29 4.50 -7.03
C PHE A 90 1.19 5.71 -7.21
N ARG A 91 2.43 5.64 -6.70
CA ARG A 91 3.43 6.70 -6.90
C ARG A 91 4.27 6.42 -8.13
N PHE A 92 4.15 7.30 -9.10
CA PHE A 92 4.94 7.28 -10.31
C PHE A 92 6.18 8.12 -10.13
N THR A 93 7.32 7.53 -10.49
CA THR A 93 8.59 8.20 -10.42
C THR A 93 9.32 8.10 -11.74
N ARG A 94 10.06 9.12 -12.10
CA ARG A 94 11.03 9.07 -13.21
C ARG A 94 12.46 9.22 -12.67
N PRO A 95 13.46 8.65 -13.35
CA PRO A 95 14.85 8.91 -13.02
C PRO A 95 15.17 10.41 -13.10
N TYR A 96 16.02 10.90 -12.19
CA TYR A 96 16.53 12.26 -12.13
C TYR A 96 17.99 12.19 -11.70
N PHE A 97 18.93 12.16 -12.66
CA PHE A 97 20.37 11.96 -12.44
C PHE A 97 20.75 10.66 -11.71
N ASP A 98 21.57 9.83 -12.37
CA ASP A 98 22.25 8.58 -11.96
C ASP A 98 21.52 7.60 -11.01
N LEU A 99 21.00 8.03 -9.86
CA LEU A 99 20.32 7.21 -8.86
C LEU A 99 19.07 7.84 -8.21
N TRP A 100 18.70 9.07 -8.53
CA TRP A 100 17.55 9.73 -7.88
C TRP A 100 16.27 9.54 -8.70
N PHE A 101 15.15 9.55 -8.00
CA PHE A 101 13.84 9.41 -8.59
C PHE A 101 12.99 10.57 -8.11
N VAL A 102 12.39 11.30 -9.04
CA VAL A 102 11.41 12.35 -8.72
C VAL A 102 10.01 11.81 -8.93
N THR A 103 9.13 12.08 -7.98
CA THR A 103 7.71 11.78 -8.12
C THR A 103 7.12 12.68 -9.20
N VAL A 104 6.42 12.06 -10.16
CA VAL A 104 5.79 12.74 -11.31
C VAL A 104 4.31 12.89 -11.09
N SER A 105 3.68 11.85 -10.54
CA SER A 105 2.24 11.82 -10.30
C SER A 105 1.88 10.76 -9.28
N PHE A 106 0.66 10.89 -8.78
CA PHE A 106 -0.04 9.84 -8.08
C PHE A 106 -1.31 9.49 -8.84
N GLU A 107 -1.59 8.20 -9.00
CA GLU A 107 -2.94 7.74 -9.32
C GLU A 107 -3.63 7.34 -8.04
N VAL A 108 -4.85 7.86 -7.86
CA VAL A 108 -5.64 7.65 -6.64
C VAL A 108 -6.86 6.82 -6.98
N CYS A 109 -7.04 5.71 -6.27
CA CYS A 109 -8.20 4.84 -6.34
C CYS A 109 -8.90 4.85 -4.99
N LYS A 110 -10.24 4.92 -5.00
CA LYS A 110 -11.06 4.69 -3.82
C LYS A 110 -11.56 3.25 -3.82
N PHE A 111 -11.56 2.60 -2.67
CA PHE A 111 -12.15 1.27 -2.55
C PHE A 111 -13.67 1.35 -2.37
N ASP A 112 -14.41 0.58 -3.15
CA ASP A 112 -15.83 0.33 -2.92
C ASP A 112 -15.98 -0.99 -2.14
N PHE A 113 -16.36 -0.89 -0.86
CA PHE A 113 -16.57 -2.07 -0.01
C PHE A 113 -17.79 -2.91 -0.42
N SER A 114 -18.81 -2.30 -1.06
CA SER A 114 -20.01 -3.02 -1.51
C SER A 114 -19.70 -3.85 -2.75
N ALA A 115 -19.00 -3.26 -3.72
CA ALA A 115 -18.59 -3.95 -4.95
C ALA A 115 -17.34 -4.82 -4.75
N LYS A 116 -16.55 -4.57 -3.70
CA LYS A 116 -15.20 -5.13 -3.47
C LYS A 116 -14.23 -4.83 -4.61
N GLU A 117 -14.29 -3.61 -5.13
CA GLU A 117 -13.51 -3.18 -6.29
C GLU A 117 -12.86 -1.82 -6.06
N TRP A 118 -11.79 -1.56 -6.82
CA TRP A 118 -11.11 -0.27 -6.83
C TRP A 118 -11.74 0.64 -7.90
N MET A 119 -12.27 1.78 -7.46
CA MET A 119 -12.81 2.83 -8.33
C MET A 119 -11.73 3.89 -8.59
N THR A 120 -11.45 4.16 -9.86
CA THR A 120 -10.51 5.23 -10.24
C THR A 120 -11.11 6.58 -9.91
N TRP A 121 -10.39 7.36 -9.09
CA TRP A 121 -10.81 8.71 -8.71
C TRP A 121 -10.07 9.80 -9.49
N GLY A 122 -8.86 9.50 -9.99
CA GLY A 122 -8.16 10.35 -10.94
C GLY A 122 -6.64 10.32 -10.77
N THR A 123 -5.97 11.15 -11.57
CA THR A 123 -4.52 11.32 -11.54
C THR A 123 -4.18 12.71 -11.02
N VAL A 124 -3.33 12.76 -10.00
CA VAL A 124 -2.78 14.00 -9.45
C VAL A 124 -1.36 14.14 -9.99
N HIS A 125 -1.14 15.11 -10.88
CA HIS A 125 0.20 15.42 -11.38
C HIS A 125 0.97 16.26 -10.36
N CYS A 126 2.15 15.80 -9.98
CA CYS A 126 3.08 16.59 -9.19
C CYS A 126 3.87 17.51 -10.13
N LEU A 127 3.41 18.74 -10.31
CA LEU A 127 4.24 19.82 -10.89
C LEU A 127 5.31 20.32 -9.91
N LEU A 128 5.34 19.81 -8.68
CA LEU A 128 6.27 20.18 -7.63
C LEU A 128 7.33 19.09 -7.43
N VAL A 129 8.60 19.46 -7.62
CA VAL A 129 9.75 18.74 -7.07
C VAL A 129 9.68 18.91 -5.55
N ILE A 130 8.98 18.01 -4.85
CA ILE A 130 9.03 17.95 -3.40
C ILE A 130 10.29 17.18 -3.04
N THR A 131 11.34 17.92 -2.67
CA THR A 131 12.53 17.36 -2.04
C THR A 131 12.12 16.86 -0.65
N ILE A 132 11.79 15.59 -0.52
CA ILE A 132 11.68 14.98 0.81
C ILE A 132 13.11 14.78 1.30
N GLN A 133 13.68 15.80 1.97
CA GLN A 133 14.86 15.59 2.81
C GLN A 133 14.43 14.71 3.98
N CYS A 134 14.80 13.43 3.97
CA CYS A 134 14.78 12.60 5.17
C CYS A 134 15.85 13.12 6.15
N PRO A 135 15.50 13.65 7.34
CA PRO A 135 16.48 14.20 8.27
C PRO A 135 17.10 13.14 9.19
N PHE A 136 17.20 11.88 8.78
CA PHE A 136 17.73 10.80 9.63
C PHE A 136 18.64 9.83 8.88
N LEU A 137 19.83 10.29 8.50
CA LEU A 137 20.99 9.42 8.30
C LEU A 137 22.25 10.13 8.82
N HIS A 138 22.35 10.24 10.15
CA HIS A 138 23.64 10.19 10.83
C HIS A 138 23.51 9.24 12.02
N PRO A 139 23.82 7.94 11.86
CA PRO A 139 24.23 7.14 13.01
C PRO A 139 25.64 7.61 13.38
N LYS A 140 25.78 8.36 14.46
CA LYS A 140 27.04 8.39 15.20
C LYS A 140 27.08 7.07 15.97
N PHE A 141 27.94 6.16 15.51
CA PHE A 141 28.47 5.08 16.34
C PHE A 141 29.28 5.68 17.51
#